data_AF-A0A2K9NU26-F1
#
_entry.id   AF-A0A2K9NU26-F1
#
_cell.length_a   1.000
_cell.length_b   1.000
_cell.length_c   1.000
_cell.angle_alpha   90.00
_cell.angle_beta   90.00
_cell.angle_gamma   90.00
#
_symmetry.space_group_name_H-M   'P 1'
#
loop_
_entity.id
_entity.type
_entity.pdbx_description
1 polymer ?
#
loop_
_entity_poly.entity_id
_entity_poly.type
_entity_poly.pdbx_seq_one_letter_code
_entity_poly.pdbx_strand_id
1 'polypeptide(L)'
;MKTTLTVLALTSLLATGALKAEEISLPVITKPAILEEGTQRTLTQAQIAELLPWAKDSKLFLIDLMENIQGLTTSDKIERLADGIASVVGESAPKNSELLMRYALNRGLVINDILSREMDADAVGSQDAKLRVLKASIEMAIKYYETDLAILEKKTTAPFVIFGLDYFDFLNELNKSIFDASAQYNVQRTALEWLQWDLYRDLNNASYAPQIVKINNSLKTFPNKKITDAQSIANIRLMKKVAQQLNVKSTLTKLEEERRLAMAKNDEERRLMIAKTEAEKERIRREAELERLRGSRSLVDIEKVKSYTSSLNSGGWETRRESANQLGNMVGSDVTLALLSRLMIESDSDVMNAIMRYLPARIDSPSYIMKIDSHANHRAQVISILSSASRSGGWEKRRTIARLVGNIPTIEAYRLLSSWLQGESDSDVKNAIVASMGAIESALK
;
A
#
# COMPACT_ATOMS: atom_id res chain seq x y z
N MET A 1 3.93 -25.75 -74.00
CA MET A 1 3.37 -25.08 -72.81
C MET A 1 2.35 -26.01 -72.16
N LYS A 2 2.69 -26.56 -70.99
CA LYS A 2 1.78 -26.95 -69.91
C LYS A 2 2.65 -27.49 -68.77
N THR A 3 2.81 -26.63 -67.77
CA THR A 3 3.43 -26.88 -66.47
C THR A 3 2.63 -27.92 -65.70
N THR A 4 3.32 -28.90 -65.11
CA THR A 4 2.73 -29.78 -64.10
C THR A 4 3.68 -29.81 -62.91
N LEU A 5 3.26 -29.12 -61.85
CA LEU A 5 3.90 -29.07 -60.55
C LEU A 5 4.02 -30.48 -59.97
N THR A 6 5.23 -30.90 -59.63
CA THR A 6 5.45 -32.05 -58.75
C THR A 6 5.34 -31.57 -57.31
N VAL A 7 4.23 -31.89 -56.66
CA VAL A 7 4.07 -31.72 -55.20
C VAL A 7 4.87 -32.82 -54.53
N LEU A 8 6.04 -32.48 -53.99
CA LEU A 8 6.78 -33.36 -53.09
C LEU A 8 6.12 -33.25 -51.71
N ALA A 9 5.38 -34.29 -51.33
CA ALA A 9 4.85 -34.44 -49.98
C ALA A 9 6.02 -34.70 -49.02
N LEU A 10 6.50 -33.64 -48.37
CA LEU A 10 7.43 -33.73 -47.24
C LEU A 10 6.63 -34.24 -46.04
N THR A 11 6.64 -35.56 -45.84
CA THR A 11 6.06 -36.19 -44.66
C THR A 11 6.93 -35.83 -43.46
N SER A 12 6.31 -35.07 -42.57
CA SER A 12 6.80 -34.72 -41.24
C SER A 12 7.13 -35.95 -40.42
N LEU A 13 8.42 -36.22 -40.22
CA LEU A 13 8.88 -36.99 -39.06
C LEU A 13 9.30 -36.00 -37.97
N LEU A 14 8.31 -35.48 -37.25
CA LEU A 14 8.52 -34.85 -35.95
C LEU A 14 8.91 -35.96 -34.97
N ALA A 15 10.16 -36.40 -35.04
CA ALA A 15 10.80 -37.04 -33.91
C ALA A 15 10.99 -35.95 -32.85
N THR A 16 10.01 -35.80 -31.97
CA THR A 16 10.17 -35.17 -30.66
C THR A 16 11.17 -36.01 -29.87
N GLY A 17 12.45 -35.84 -30.18
CA GLY A 17 13.52 -36.12 -29.25
C GLY A 17 13.36 -35.15 -28.10
N ALA A 18 12.56 -35.52 -27.11
CA ALA A 18 12.74 -35.05 -25.76
C ALA A 18 14.15 -35.47 -25.35
N LEU A 19 15.14 -34.64 -25.68
CA LEU A 19 16.44 -34.66 -25.03
C LEU A 19 16.12 -34.59 -23.55
N LYS A 20 16.24 -35.74 -22.86
CA LYS A 20 16.36 -35.75 -21.42
C LYS A 20 17.47 -34.74 -21.12
N ALA A 21 17.11 -33.62 -20.52
CA ALA A 21 18.09 -32.68 -20.01
C ALA A 21 19.03 -33.53 -19.15
N GLU A 22 20.31 -33.62 -19.53
CA GLU A 22 21.32 -34.24 -18.68
C GLU A 22 21.19 -33.58 -17.31
N GLU A 23 20.92 -34.39 -16.29
CA GLU A 23 20.77 -33.92 -14.92
C GLU A 23 22.15 -33.39 -14.49
N ILE A 24 22.32 -32.07 -14.56
CA ILE A 24 23.60 -31.42 -14.22
C ILE A 24 23.81 -31.60 -12.71
N SER A 25 24.69 -32.54 -12.33
CA SER A 25 25.10 -32.70 -10.94
C SER A 25 25.83 -31.44 -10.47
N LEU A 26 25.33 -30.82 -9.40
CA LEU A 26 25.99 -29.69 -8.78
C LEU A 26 27.30 -30.12 -8.09
N PRO A 27 28.38 -29.33 -8.18
CA PRO A 27 29.58 -29.56 -7.39
C PRO A 27 29.30 -29.29 -5.91
N VAL A 28 30.00 -30.00 -5.02
CA VAL A 28 29.97 -29.69 -3.59
C VAL A 28 30.73 -28.39 -3.36
N ILE A 29 30.01 -27.34 -2.97
CA ILE A 29 30.57 -26.02 -2.68
C ILE A 29 30.51 -25.76 -1.18
N THR A 30 31.65 -25.44 -0.60
CA THR A 30 31.76 -25.06 0.81
C THR A 30 31.54 -23.57 0.98
N LYS A 31 30.83 -23.19 2.05
CA LYS A 31 30.69 -21.80 2.47
C LYS A 31 32.08 -21.14 2.60
N PRO A 32 32.32 -19.96 1.99
CA PRO A 32 33.56 -19.23 2.21
C PRO A 32 33.73 -18.86 3.69
N ALA A 33 34.79 -19.34 4.33
CA ALA A 33 35.01 -19.15 5.77
C ALA A 33 35.12 -17.67 6.16
N ILE A 34 35.76 -16.86 5.29
CA ILE A 34 35.99 -15.43 5.49
C ILE A 34 34.70 -14.60 5.62
N LEU A 35 33.58 -15.14 5.16
CA LEU A 35 32.30 -14.42 5.14
C LEU A 35 31.58 -14.43 6.49
N GLU A 36 31.87 -15.38 7.38
CA GLU A 36 31.19 -15.53 8.68
C GLU A 36 29.63 -15.45 8.62
N GLU A 37 29.05 -15.75 7.46
CA GLU A 37 27.62 -15.56 7.19
C GLU A 37 26.74 -16.60 7.91
N GLY A 38 25.49 -16.26 8.18
CA GLY A 38 24.53 -17.24 8.69
C GLY A 38 24.24 -18.37 7.70
N THR A 39 23.65 -19.45 8.21
CA THR A 39 23.10 -20.54 7.37
C THR A 39 21.73 -20.99 7.86
N GLN A 40 21.18 -20.35 8.90
CA GLN A 40 19.86 -20.67 9.43
C GLN A 40 18.78 -19.92 8.65
N ARG A 41 18.02 -20.68 7.86
CA ARG A 41 16.85 -20.21 7.11
C ARG A 41 15.63 -19.97 7.98
N THR A 42 15.52 -20.71 9.08
CA THR A 42 14.37 -20.67 9.97
C THR A 42 14.82 -20.21 11.35
N LEU A 43 14.21 -19.12 11.81
CA LEU A 43 14.53 -18.49 13.09
C LEU A 43 13.36 -18.70 14.05
N THR A 44 13.69 -18.87 15.33
CA THR A 44 12.70 -18.90 16.41
C THR A 44 12.12 -17.50 16.65
N GLN A 45 10.96 -17.41 17.29
CA GLN A 45 10.33 -16.12 17.59
C GLN A 45 11.21 -15.24 18.50
N ALA A 46 11.98 -15.85 19.41
CA ALA A 46 12.93 -15.15 20.26
C ALA A 46 14.07 -14.54 19.43
N GLN A 47 14.66 -15.30 18.52
CA GLN A 47 15.70 -14.80 17.61
C GLN A 47 15.18 -13.67 16.71
N ILE A 48 13.94 -13.77 16.22
CA ILE A 48 13.30 -12.69 15.44
C ILE A 48 13.11 -11.43 16.30
N ALA A 49 12.69 -11.59 17.56
CA ALA A 49 12.49 -10.47 18.48
C ALA A 49 13.80 -9.73 18.81
N GLU A 50 14.95 -10.41 18.76
CA GLU A 50 16.28 -9.80 18.90
C GLU A 50 16.74 -9.10 17.61
N LEU A 51 16.50 -9.71 16.44
CA LEU A 51 16.96 -9.18 15.15
C LEU A 51 16.17 -7.97 14.64
N LEU A 52 14.88 -7.87 14.98
CA LEU A 52 14.04 -6.78 14.51
C LEU A 52 14.49 -5.40 15.02
N PRO A 53 14.75 -5.19 16.32
CA PRO A 53 15.35 -3.96 16.83
C PRO A 53 16.72 -3.69 16.19
N TRP A 54 17.61 -4.70 16.16
CA TRP A 54 18.92 -4.55 15.56
C TRP A 54 18.84 -4.07 14.11
N ALA A 55 17.97 -4.66 13.28
CA ALA A 55 17.84 -4.28 11.87
C ALA A 55 17.40 -2.81 11.72
N LYS A 56 16.42 -2.38 12.53
CA LYS A 56 15.89 -1.01 12.53
C LYS A 56 16.94 0.01 12.97
N ASP A 57 17.57 -0.26 14.10
CA ASP A 57 18.55 0.64 14.71
C ASP A 57 19.81 0.74 13.83
N SER A 58 20.24 -0.39 13.25
CA SER A 58 21.37 -0.44 12.31
C SER A 58 21.12 0.41 11.06
N LYS A 59 19.91 0.34 10.46
CA LYS A 59 19.59 1.18 9.29
C LYS A 59 19.74 2.67 9.61
N LEU A 60 19.16 3.12 10.74
CA LEU A 60 19.23 4.52 11.16
C LEU A 60 20.67 4.93 11.44
N PHE A 61 21.39 4.12 12.21
CA PHE A 61 22.80 4.36 12.50
C PHE A 61 23.66 4.46 11.23
N LEU A 62 23.44 3.59 10.24
CA LEU A 62 24.20 3.60 8.99
C LEU A 62 23.92 4.84 8.13
N ILE A 63 22.69 5.34 8.13
CA ILE A 63 22.32 6.60 7.48
C ILE A 63 23.05 7.76 8.16
N ASP A 64 22.92 7.86 9.49
CA ASP A 64 23.58 8.89 10.28
C ASP A 64 25.11 8.83 10.11
N LEU A 65 25.69 7.64 10.06
CA LEU A 65 27.11 7.42 9.82
C LEU A 65 27.54 8.02 8.47
N MET A 66 26.78 7.78 7.40
CA MET A 66 27.06 8.32 6.06
C MET A 66 26.94 9.85 5.98
N GLU A 67 26.07 10.46 6.77
CA GLU A 67 25.92 11.91 6.87
C GLU A 67 27.05 12.56 7.69
N ASN A 68 27.44 11.93 8.79
CA ASN A 68 28.43 12.49 9.71
C ASN A 68 29.87 12.47 9.18
N ILE A 69 30.17 11.68 8.15
CA ILE A 69 31.52 11.61 7.57
C ILE A 69 31.83 12.72 6.55
N GLN A 70 30.88 13.59 6.21
CA GLN A 70 31.07 14.55 5.10
C GLN A 70 32.23 15.53 5.34
N GLY A 71 32.41 15.99 6.59
CA GLY A 71 33.44 16.96 6.98
C GLY A 71 34.82 16.38 7.31
N LEU A 72 34.96 15.05 7.31
CA LEU A 72 36.21 14.37 7.70
C LEU A 72 37.24 14.31 6.56
N THR A 73 38.51 14.02 6.87
CA THR A 73 39.51 13.70 5.84
C THR A 73 39.23 12.32 5.24
N THR A 74 39.71 12.02 4.02
CA THR A 74 39.45 10.72 3.37
C THR A 74 39.88 9.53 4.24
N SER A 75 41.03 9.63 4.92
CA SER A 75 41.52 8.58 5.82
C SER A 75 40.55 8.39 6.99
N ASP A 76 40.17 9.47 7.67
CA ASP A 76 39.23 9.43 8.80
C ASP A 76 37.84 8.92 8.36
N LYS A 77 37.40 9.22 7.13
CA LYS A 77 36.16 8.66 6.57
C LYS A 77 36.25 7.15 6.47
N ILE A 78 37.36 6.62 5.97
CA ILE A 78 37.55 5.18 5.78
C ILE A 78 37.55 4.47 7.13
N GLU A 79 38.31 4.98 8.10
CA GLU A 79 38.36 4.45 9.47
C GLU A 79 36.96 4.49 10.10
N ARG A 80 36.31 5.66 10.09
CA ARG A 80 34.98 5.84 10.70
C ARG A 80 33.92 4.93 10.08
N LEU A 81 33.94 4.76 8.75
CA LEU A 81 33.02 3.85 8.08
C LEU A 81 33.33 2.38 8.39
N ALA A 82 34.61 1.97 8.35
CA ALA A 82 35.01 0.60 8.65
C ALA A 82 34.62 0.20 10.09
N ASP A 83 34.89 1.07 11.06
CA ASP A 83 34.53 0.86 12.46
C ASP A 83 33.01 0.82 12.66
N GLY A 84 32.28 1.74 12.03
CA GLY A 84 30.83 1.76 12.11
C GLY A 84 30.19 0.50 11.53
N ILE A 85 30.67 0.04 10.37
CA ILE A 85 30.23 -1.22 9.76
C ILE A 85 30.58 -2.41 10.67
N ALA A 86 31.79 -2.44 11.23
CA ALA A 86 32.22 -3.51 12.14
C ALA A 86 31.38 -3.56 13.42
N SER A 87 30.99 -2.41 13.99
CA SER A 87 30.09 -2.34 15.15
C SER A 87 28.73 -2.96 14.83
N VAL A 88 28.10 -2.54 13.73
CA VAL A 88 26.78 -3.05 13.30
C VAL A 88 26.82 -4.56 13.06
N VAL A 89 27.86 -5.07 12.39
CA VAL A 89 28.04 -6.51 12.15
C VAL A 89 28.31 -7.25 13.47
N GLY A 90 29.11 -6.66 14.36
CA GLY A 90 29.49 -7.24 15.65
C GLY A 90 28.32 -7.40 16.61
N GLU A 91 27.43 -6.39 16.65
CA GLU A 91 26.23 -6.34 17.49
C GLU A 91 25.08 -7.23 16.98
N SER A 92 25.16 -7.70 15.73
CA SER A 92 24.14 -8.58 15.17
C SER A 92 24.06 -9.91 15.93
N ALA A 93 22.90 -10.16 16.54
CA ALA A 93 22.60 -11.39 17.26
C ALA A 93 21.18 -11.90 16.93
N PRO A 94 21.01 -13.21 16.67
CA PRO A 94 22.04 -14.24 16.60
C PRO A 94 22.86 -14.19 15.28
N LYS A 95 24.14 -14.58 15.34
CA LYS A 95 25.07 -14.52 14.19
C LYS A 95 24.84 -15.58 13.10
N ASN A 96 23.90 -16.49 13.29
CA ASN A 96 23.63 -17.58 12.35
C ASN A 96 22.47 -17.28 11.38
N SER A 97 21.81 -16.13 11.51
CA SER A 97 20.70 -15.71 10.65
C SER A 97 21.14 -15.28 9.26
N GLU A 98 20.32 -15.59 8.26
CA GLU A 98 20.56 -15.20 6.88
C GLU A 98 19.98 -13.82 6.53
N LEU A 99 20.59 -12.76 7.06
CA LEU A 99 20.19 -11.37 6.78
C LEU A 99 21.11 -10.71 5.77
N LEU A 100 20.52 -10.24 4.67
CA LEU A 100 21.25 -9.70 3.51
C LEU A 100 21.93 -8.37 3.82
N MET A 101 21.33 -7.56 4.69
CA MET A 101 21.93 -6.32 5.20
C MET A 101 23.29 -6.61 5.86
N ARG A 102 23.33 -7.61 6.76
CA ARG A 102 24.58 -8.01 7.40
C ARG A 102 25.59 -8.56 6.39
N TYR A 103 25.13 -9.29 5.39
CA TYR A 103 26.01 -9.88 4.38
C TYR A 103 26.68 -8.79 3.55
N ALA A 104 25.92 -7.77 3.13
CA ALA A 104 26.48 -6.64 2.39
C ALA A 104 27.58 -5.93 3.18
N LEU A 105 27.33 -5.67 4.46
CA LEU A 105 28.27 -5.03 5.38
C LEU A 105 29.54 -5.86 5.60
N ASN A 106 29.39 -7.15 5.92
CA ASN A 106 30.53 -8.01 6.21
C ASN A 106 31.39 -8.22 4.95
N ARG A 107 30.76 -8.40 3.79
CA ARG A 107 31.46 -8.46 2.51
C ARG A 107 32.22 -7.17 2.21
N GLY A 108 31.64 -6.01 2.53
CA GLY A 108 32.32 -4.71 2.42
C GLY A 108 33.62 -4.65 3.22
N LEU A 109 33.61 -5.14 4.46
CA LEU A 109 34.81 -5.23 5.30
C LEU A 109 35.86 -6.17 4.70
N VAL A 110 35.45 -7.33 4.18
CA VAL A 110 36.37 -8.29 3.53
C VAL A 110 37.02 -7.68 2.28
N ILE A 111 36.25 -6.98 1.43
CA ILE A 111 36.85 -6.29 0.28
C ILE A 111 37.80 -5.19 0.74
N ASN A 112 37.44 -4.41 1.75
CA ASN A 112 38.33 -3.37 2.31
C ASN A 112 39.65 -3.96 2.84
N ASP A 113 39.61 -5.14 3.46
CA ASP A 113 40.81 -5.88 3.89
C ASP A 113 41.67 -6.32 2.68
N ILE A 114 41.05 -6.86 1.62
CA ILE A 114 41.75 -7.21 0.39
C ILE A 114 42.46 -5.97 -0.19
N LEU A 115 41.76 -4.84 -0.31
CA LEU A 115 42.36 -3.61 -0.81
C LEU A 115 43.50 -3.12 0.08
N SER A 116 43.37 -3.26 1.39
CA SER A 116 44.40 -2.83 2.35
C SER A 116 45.67 -3.68 2.30
N ARG A 117 45.55 -4.94 1.92
CA ARG A 117 46.68 -5.88 1.81
C ARG A 117 47.38 -5.79 0.47
N GLU A 118 46.62 -5.61 -0.60
CA GLU A 118 47.12 -5.72 -1.96
C GLU A 118 47.53 -4.37 -2.56
N MET A 119 46.91 -3.26 -2.13
CA MET A 119 47.22 -1.94 -2.67
C MET A 119 48.23 -1.19 -1.79
N ASP A 120 49.13 -0.45 -2.43
CA ASP A 120 49.93 0.57 -1.74
C ASP A 120 49.03 1.70 -1.22
N ALA A 121 49.16 2.03 0.07
CA ALA A 121 48.34 3.02 0.75
C ALA A 121 48.53 4.44 0.19
N ASP A 122 49.70 4.72 -0.36
CA ASP A 122 50.08 6.02 -0.93
C ASP A 122 49.82 6.11 -2.44
N ALA A 123 49.47 4.99 -3.08
CA ALA A 123 49.18 4.98 -4.51
C ALA A 123 47.89 5.75 -4.83
N VAL A 124 47.91 6.40 -5.99
CA VAL A 124 46.78 7.18 -6.48
C VAL A 124 45.54 6.30 -6.62
N GLY A 125 44.44 6.73 -5.97
CA GLY A 125 43.15 6.05 -6.04
C GLY A 125 42.95 4.93 -5.00
N SER A 126 43.96 4.56 -4.20
CA SER A 126 43.82 3.51 -3.17
C SER A 126 42.78 3.87 -2.11
N GLN A 127 42.88 5.07 -1.55
CA GLN A 127 41.93 5.56 -0.54
C GLN A 127 40.53 5.75 -1.13
N ASP A 128 40.41 6.24 -2.37
CA ASP A 128 39.12 6.40 -3.05
C ASP A 128 38.44 5.04 -3.29
N ALA A 129 39.18 4.02 -3.70
CA ALA A 129 38.64 2.66 -3.87
C ALA A 129 38.08 2.10 -2.55
N LYS A 130 38.83 2.21 -1.46
CA LYS A 130 38.37 1.78 -0.12
C LYS A 130 37.12 2.54 0.33
N LEU A 131 37.12 3.86 0.18
CA LEU A 131 35.99 4.70 0.55
C LEU A 131 34.72 4.31 -0.24
N ARG A 132 34.84 4.08 -1.56
CA ARG A 132 33.73 3.64 -2.41
C ARG A 132 33.19 2.27 -2.00
N VAL A 133 34.05 1.31 -1.68
CA VAL A 133 33.63 -0.02 -1.20
C VAL A 133 32.76 0.10 0.05
N LEU A 134 33.24 0.86 1.05
CA LEU A 134 32.54 0.98 2.33
C LEU A 134 31.20 1.70 2.16
N LYS A 135 31.17 2.83 1.44
CA LYS A 135 29.94 3.57 1.15
C LYS A 135 28.91 2.72 0.42
N ALA A 136 29.31 2.09 -0.68
CA ALA A 136 28.40 1.29 -1.49
C ALA A 136 27.92 0.03 -0.76
N SER A 137 28.74 -0.55 0.12
CA SER A 137 28.32 -1.66 0.98
C SER A 137 27.24 -1.24 1.97
N ILE A 138 27.34 -0.02 2.53
CA ILE A 138 26.29 0.58 3.38
C ILE A 138 25.02 0.83 2.57
N GLU A 139 25.13 1.44 1.40
CA GLU A 139 23.98 1.71 0.52
C GLU A 139 23.26 0.40 0.14
N MET A 140 24.02 -0.66 -0.16
CA MET A 140 23.46 -1.97 -0.46
C MET A 140 22.81 -2.61 0.78
N ALA A 141 23.41 -2.46 1.96
CA ALA A 141 22.83 -2.92 3.21
C ALA A 141 21.46 -2.25 3.45
N ILE A 142 21.39 -0.93 3.27
CA ILE A 142 20.15 -0.14 3.37
C ILE A 142 19.13 -0.57 2.29
N LYS A 143 19.57 -0.82 1.05
CA LYS A 143 18.71 -1.32 -0.04
C LYS A 143 18.01 -2.63 0.35
N TYR A 144 18.73 -3.54 1.02
CA TYR A 144 18.22 -4.87 1.36
C TYR A 144 17.49 -4.94 2.71
N TYR A 145 17.51 -3.89 3.53
CA TYR A 145 16.79 -3.82 4.81
C TYR A 145 15.30 -4.20 4.73
N GLU A 146 14.54 -3.64 3.77
CA GLU A 146 13.11 -3.96 3.65
C GLU A 146 12.88 -5.42 3.26
N THR A 147 13.86 -6.03 2.58
CA THR A 147 13.84 -7.47 2.27
C THR A 147 14.03 -8.29 3.53
N ASP A 148 15.00 -7.90 4.37
CA ASP A 148 15.26 -8.56 5.65
C ASP A 148 14.08 -8.43 6.61
N LEU A 149 13.41 -7.27 6.66
CA LEU A 149 12.17 -7.14 7.43
C LEU A 149 11.07 -8.08 6.94
N ALA A 150 10.89 -8.19 5.62
CA ALA A 150 9.91 -9.12 5.07
C ALA A 150 10.26 -10.58 5.43
N ILE A 151 11.54 -10.96 5.40
CA ILE A 151 12.01 -12.29 5.83
C ILE A 151 11.70 -12.52 7.31
N LEU A 152 11.99 -11.55 8.18
CA LEU A 152 11.79 -11.67 9.63
C LEU A 152 10.30 -11.68 10.02
N GLU A 153 9.48 -10.81 9.44
CA GLU A 153 8.07 -10.62 9.82
C GLU A 153 7.14 -11.61 9.10
N LYS A 154 7.38 -11.86 7.82
CA LYS A 154 6.50 -12.69 6.96
C LYS A 154 7.05 -14.10 6.74
N LYS A 155 8.20 -14.44 7.33
CA LYS A 155 8.88 -15.73 7.19
C LYS A 155 9.10 -16.12 5.72
N THR A 156 9.35 -15.12 4.87
CA THR A 156 9.66 -15.34 3.45
C THR A 156 11.10 -15.80 3.28
N THR A 157 11.38 -16.48 2.19
CA THR A 157 12.73 -16.98 1.87
C THR A 157 13.61 -15.86 1.34
N ALA A 158 14.88 -15.85 1.74
CA ALA A 158 15.84 -14.87 1.26
C ALA A 158 16.14 -15.06 -0.24
N PRO A 159 16.08 -13.98 -1.07
CA PRO A 159 16.36 -14.07 -2.50
C PRO A 159 17.88 -14.00 -2.77
N PHE A 160 18.63 -15.05 -2.41
CA PHE A 160 20.09 -15.04 -2.48
C PHE A 160 20.62 -14.84 -3.89
N VAL A 161 19.98 -15.40 -4.90
CA VAL A 161 20.39 -15.16 -6.30
C VAL A 161 20.34 -13.68 -6.64
N ILE A 162 19.25 -12.99 -6.29
CA ILE A 162 19.10 -11.55 -6.60
C ILE A 162 20.19 -10.76 -5.88
N PHE A 163 20.38 -11.03 -4.59
CA PHE A 163 21.44 -10.39 -3.81
C PHE A 163 22.84 -10.66 -4.39
N GLY A 164 23.14 -11.91 -4.72
CA GLY A 164 24.45 -12.31 -5.24
C GLY A 164 24.75 -11.69 -6.59
N LEU A 165 23.77 -11.62 -7.49
CA LEU A 165 23.93 -10.96 -8.79
C LEU A 165 24.11 -9.45 -8.64
N ASP A 166 23.30 -8.79 -7.79
CA ASP A 166 23.43 -7.37 -7.47
C ASP A 166 24.83 -7.05 -6.90
N TYR A 167 25.28 -7.84 -5.92
CA TYR A 167 26.57 -7.65 -5.27
C TYR A 167 27.72 -7.91 -6.25
N PHE A 168 27.58 -8.92 -7.11
CA PHE A 168 28.57 -9.22 -8.15
C PHE A 168 28.70 -8.08 -9.18
N ASP A 169 27.58 -7.53 -9.65
CA ASP A 169 27.59 -6.41 -10.60
C ASP A 169 28.17 -5.14 -9.96
N PHE A 170 27.83 -4.87 -8.70
CA PHE A 170 28.46 -3.83 -7.90
C PHE A 170 29.99 -3.99 -7.85
N LEU A 171 30.48 -5.17 -7.47
CA LEU A 171 31.92 -5.41 -7.41
C LEU A 171 32.56 -5.31 -8.79
N ASN A 172 31.92 -5.78 -9.86
CA ASN A 172 32.44 -5.65 -11.22
C ASN A 172 32.63 -4.20 -11.65
N GLU A 173 31.68 -3.32 -11.32
CA GLU A 173 31.79 -1.89 -11.61
C GLU A 173 32.89 -1.24 -10.78
N LEU A 174 32.94 -1.52 -9.47
CA LEU A 174 33.97 -1.00 -8.58
C LEU A 174 35.38 -1.47 -9.00
N ASN A 175 35.49 -2.71 -9.43
CA ASN A 175 36.76 -3.30 -9.82
C ASN A 175 37.40 -2.60 -11.02
N LYS A 176 36.63 -1.85 -11.83
CA LYS A 176 37.15 -1.05 -12.94
C LYS A 176 37.99 0.15 -12.48
N SER A 177 37.77 0.66 -11.26
CA SER A 177 38.53 1.79 -10.71
C SER A 177 39.73 1.38 -9.86
N ILE A 178 39.96 0.08 -9.66
CA ILE A 178 41.15 -0.42 -8.94
C ILE A 178 42.30 -0.51 -9.94
N PHE A 179 43.37 0.26 -9.68
CA PHE A 179 44.56 0.29 -10.54
C PHE A 179 45.55 -0.83 -10.24
N ASP A 180 45.64 -1.26 -8.98
CA ASP A 180 46.53 -2.35 -8.60
C ASP A 180 46.03 -3.69 -9.18
N ALA A 181 46.89 -4.36 -9.93
CA ALA A 181 46.52 -5.58 -10.65
C ALA A 181 46.24 -6.75 -9.70
N SER A 182 46.98 -6.86 -8.60
CA SER A 182 46.78 -7.91 -7.59
C SER A 182 45.45 -7.71 -6.86
N ALA A 183 45.16 -6.48 -6.43
CA ALA A 183 43.89 -6.12 -5.82
C ALA A 183 42.71 -6.36 -6.78
N GLN A 184 42.83 -5.92 -8.03
CA GLN A 184 41.79 -6.11 -9.05
C GLN A 184 41.52 -7.60 -9.32
N TYR A 185 42.56 -8.42 -9.31
CA TYR A 185 42.46 -9.87 -9.46
C TYR A 185 41.73 -10.51 -8.26
N ASN A 186 42.17 -10.21 -7.04
CA ASN A 186 41.61 -10.80 -5.82
C ASN A 186 40.16 -10.39 -5.61
N VAL A 187 39.80 -9.13 -5.86
CA VAL A 187 38.41 -8.66 -5.81
C VAL A 187 37.55 -9.39 -6.86
N GLN A 188 38.01 -9.51 -8.10
CA GLN A 188 37.23 -10.19 -9.16
C GLN A 188 36.99 -11.67 -8.85
N ARG A 189 38.03 -12.35 -8.36
CA ARG A 189 37.96 -13.76 -7.99
C ARG A 189 37.00 -13.94 -6.82
N THR A 190 37.13 -13.11 -5.79
CA THR A 190 36.26 -13.12 -4.61
C THR A 190 34.80 -12.88 -5.00
N ALA A 191 34.54 -11.96 -5.93
CA ALA A 191 33.20 -11.71 -6.46
C ALA A 191 32.58 -12.96 -7.10
N LEU A 192 33.37 -13.72 -7.88
CA LEU A 192 32.92 -14.98 -8.49
C LEU A 192 32.68 -16.07 -7.43
N GLU A 193 33.55 -16.19 -6.43
CA GLU A 193 33.38 -17.14 -5.32
C GLU A 193 32.08 -16.87 -4.54
N TRP A 194 31.79 -15.59 -4.27
CA TRP A 194 30.59 -15.18 -3.57
C TRP A 194 29.34 -15.37 -4.41
N LEU A 195 29.37 -14.99 -5.69
CA LEU A 195 28.27 -15.25 -6.61
C LEU A 195 27.95 -16.75 -6.69
N GLN A 196 28.98 -17.59 -6.82
CA GLN A 196 28.81 -19.04 -6.85
C GLN A 196 28.10 -19.54 -5.59
N TRP A 197 28.54 -19.07 -4.42
CA TRP A 197 27.94 -19.44 -3.14
C TRP A 197 26.48 -19.00 -3.04
N ASP A 198 26.17 -17.78 -3.47
CA ASP A 198 24.81 -17.22 -3.44
C ASP A 198 23.86 -17.98 -4.37
N LEU A 199 24.31 -18.31 -5.59
CA LEU A 199 23.55 -19.16 -6.52
C LEU A 199 23.35 -20.57 -5.97
N TYR A 200 24.38 -21.14 -5.34
CA TYR A 200 24.35 -22.51 -4.82
C TYR A 200 23.42 -22.66 -3.61
N ARG A 201 23.41 -21.67 -2.71
CA ARG A 201 22.55 -21.72 -1.52
C ARG A 201 21.10 -21.31 -1.79
N ASP A 202 20.79 -20.72 -2.94
CA ASP A 202 19.41 -20.38 -3.26
C ASP A 202 18.49 -21.62 -3.30
N LEU A 203 17.22 -21.46 -2.96
CA LEU A 203 16.25 -22.56 -3.01
C LEU A 203 16.02 -23.08 -4.43
N ASN A 204 16.23 -22.24 -5.43
CA ASN A 204 16.10 -22.58 -6.84
C ASN A 204 17.47 -22.82 -7.53
N ASN A 205 18.49 -23.27 -6.77
CA ASN A 205 19.85 -23.47 -7.27
C ASN A 205 19.95 -24.36 -8.52
N ALA A 206 19.04 -25.31 -8.71
CA ALA A 206 18.98 -26.18 -9.88
C ALA A 206 18.80 -25.39 -11.18
N SER A 207 18.02 -24.31 -11.14
CA SER A 207 17.82 -23.41 -12.30
C SER A 207 19.09 -22.65 -12.67
N TYR A 208 20.07 -22.58 -11.77
CA TYR A 208 21.36 -21.90 -11.93
C TYR A 208 22.54 -22.88 -12.03
N ALA A 209 22.27 -24.18 -12.17
CA ALA A 209 23.30 -25.21 -12.23
C ALA A 209 24.37 -24.97 -13.31
N PRO A 210 24.03 -24.55 -14.55
CA PRO A 210 25.04 -24.22 -15.57
C PRO A 210 26.00 -23.11 -15.12
N GLN A 211 25.48 -22.06 -14.48
CA GLN A 211 26.27 -20.94 -13.97
C GLN A 211 27.17 -21.39 -12.82
N ILE A 212 26.62 -22.15 -11.86
CA ILE A 212 27.36 -22.67 -10.70
C ILE A 212 28.54 -23.54 -11.16
N VAL A 213 28.30 -24.49 -12.07
CA VAL A 213 29.33 -25.39 -12.61
C VAL A 213 30.39 -24.60 -13.38
N LYS A 214 29.97 -23.63 -14.18
CA LYS A 214 30.89 -22.80 -14.97
C LYS A 214 31.81 -21.95 -14.11
N ILE A 215 31.26 -21.31 -13.07
CA ILE A 215 32.05 -20.55 -12.10
C ILE A 215 33.01 -21.50 -11.38
N ASN A 216 32.53 -22.65 -10.91
CA ASN A 216 33.36 -23.66 -10.23
C ASN A 216 34.58 -24.07 -11.06
N ASN A 217 34.35 -24.44 -12.32
CA ASN A 217 35.40 -24.91 -13.20
C ASN A 217 36.39 -23.80 -13.55
N SER A 218 35.91 -22.55 -13.63
CA SER A 218 36.77 -21.38 -13.85
C SER A 218 37.62 -21.08 -12.62
N LEU A 219 37.03 -21.07 -11.42
CA LEU A 219 37.74 -20.81 -10.17
C LEU A 219 38.88 -21.81 -9.91
N LYS A 220 38.70 -23.08 -10.31
CA LYS A 220 39.76 -24.11 -10.23
C LYS A 220 41.00 -23.80 -11.08
N THR A 221 40.87 -23.02 -12.14
CA THR A 221 42.00 -22.65 -13.01
C THR A 221 42.67 -21.35 -12.60
N PHE A 222 42.04 -20.57 -11.72
CA PHE A 222 42.60 -19.31 -11.21
C PHE A 222 43.49 -19.57 -9.97
N PRO A 223 44.76 -19.12 -9.95
CA PRO A 223 45.68 -19.41 -8.85
C PRO A 223 45.32 -18.71 -7.53
N ASN A 224 45.34 -19.45 -6.42
CA ASN A 224 44.99 -18.92 -5.08
C ASN A 224 46.21 -18.31 -4.36
N LYS A 225 47.38 -18.40 -5.00
CA LYS A 225 48.67 -17.94 -4.49
C LYS A 225 49.01 -16.59 -5.12
N LYS A 226 49.95 -15.88 -4.50
CA LYS A 226 50.50 -14.65 -5.08
C LYS A 226 51.00 -14.91 -6.51
N ILE A 227 50.60 -14.05 -7.43
CA ILE A 227 50.94 -14.11 -8.86
C ILE A 227 51.55 -12.77 -9.29
N THR A 228 52.18 -12.74 -10.46
CA THR A 228 52.73 -11.50 -11.02
C THR A 228 51.63 -10.64 -11.64
N ASP A 229 51.86 -9.32 -11.76
CA ASP A 229 50.89 -8.41 -12.37
C ASP A 229 50.48 -8.83 -13.79
N ALA A 230 51.43 -9.31 -14.59
CA ALA A 230 51.14 -9.82 -15.92
C ALA A 230 50.16 -11.02 -15.89
N GLN A 231 50.34 -11.93 -14.92
CA GLN A 231 49.42 -13.04 -14.69
C GLN A 231 48.06 -12.55 -14.16
N SER A 232 48.06 -11.58 -13.24
CA SER A 232 46.84 -10.95 -12.72
C SER A 232 46.01 -10.37 -13.85
N ILE A 233 46.61 -9.53 -14.70
CA ILE A 233 45.94 -8.91 -15.85
C ILE A 233 45.38 -9.95 -16.82
N ALA A 234 46.15 -10.99 -17.13
CA ALA A 234 45.71 -12.08 -18.01
C ALA A 234 44.48 -12.80 -17.42
N ASN A 235 44.53 -13.15 -16.13
CA ASN A 235 43.43 -13.83 -15.46
C ASN A 235 42.19 -12.94 -15.28
N ILE A 236 42.36 -11.64 -15.02
CA ILE A 236 41.25 -10.67 -14.96
C ILE A 236 40.48 -10.65 -16.29
N ARG A 237 41.19 -10.66 -17.43
CA ARG A 237 40.55 -10.73 -18.75
C ARG A 237 39.75 -12.03 -18.93
N LEU A 238 40.27 -13.15 -18.45
CA LEU A 238 39.55 -14.43 -18.49
C LEU A 238 38.31 -14.41 -17.57
N MET A 239 38.43 -13.90 -16.35
CA MET A 239 37.31 -13.76 -15.42
C MET A 239 36.21 -12.84 -15.98
N LYS A 240 36.58 -11.74 -16.65
CA LYS A 240 35.60 -10.87 -17.34
C LYS A 240 34.86 -11.60 -18.46
N LYS A 241 35.54 -12.48 -19.21
CA LYS A 241 34.88 -13.33 -20.22
C LYS A 241 33.92 -14.32 -19.55
N VAL A 242 34.31 -14.94 -18.44
CA VAL A 242 33.41 -15.81 -17.66
C VAL A 242 32.17 -15.03 -17.24
N ALA A 243 32.35 -13.86 -16.63
CA ALA A 243 31.26 -12.97 -16.21
C ALA A 243 30.29 -12.62 -17.35
N GLN A 244 30.80 -12.22 -18.52
CA GLN A 244 30.00 -11.94 -19.71
C GLN A 244 29.18 -13.15 -20.16
N GLN A 245 29.76 -14.34 -20.11
CA GLN A 245 29.10 -15.56 -20.54
C GLN A 245 28.13 -16.14 -19.50
N LEU A 246 28.09 -15.63 -18.27
CA LEU A 246 27.10 -16.05 -17.28
C LEU A 246 25.70 -15.50 -17.59
N ASN A 247 25.57 -14.60 -18.60
CA ASN A 247 24.32 -13.99 -19.04
C ASN A 247 23.44 -13.45 -17.88
N VAL A 248 24.13 -13.00 -16.82
CA VAL A 248 23.59 -12.52 -15.55
C VAL A 248 22.57 -11.42 -15.78
N LYS A 249 22.90 -10.49 -16.70
CA LYS A 249 22.11 -9.30 -16.98
C LYS A 249 20.69 -9.60 -17.45
N SER A 250 20.49 -10.53 -18.38
CA SER A 250 19.14 -10.88 -18.89
C SER A 250 18.28 -11.60 -17.85
N THR A 251 18.91 -12.29 -16.91
CA THR A 251 18.25 -12.98 -15.79
C THR A 251 17.88 -11.99 -14.69
N LEU A 252 18.79 -11.07 -14.36
CA LEU A 252 18.59 -9.94 -13.44
C LEU A 252 17.43 -9.05 -13.88
N THR A 253 17.42 -8.60 -15.14
CA THR A 253 16.38 -7.67 -15.62
C THR A 253 14.98 -8.28 -15.52
N LYS A 254 14.83 -9.57 -15.83
CA LYS A 254 13.54 -10.27 -15.68
C LYS A 254 13.12 -10.38 -14.22
N LEU A 255 14.04 -10.79 -13.34
CA LEU A 255 13.77 -10.91 -11.90
C LEU A 255 13.48 -9.56 -11.23
N GLU A 256 14.18 -8.50 -11.63
CA GLU A 256 13.95 -7.13 -11.16
C GLU A 256 12.59 -6.60 -11.61
N GLU A 257 12.19 -6.85 -12.87
CA GLU A 257 10.87 -6.47 -13.39
C GLU A 257 9.75 -7.18 -12.62
N GLU A 258 9.88 -8.50 -12.43
CA GLU A 258 8.93 -9.32 -11.67
C GLU A 258 8.83 -8.86 -10.20
N ARG A 259 9.97 -8.52 -9.58
CA ARG A 259 10.01 -8.03 -8.20
C ARG A 259 9.44 -6.62 -8.07
N ARG A 260 9.73 -5.73 -9.02
CA ARG A 260 9.17 -4.36 -9.04
C ARG A 260 7.66 -4.42 -9.15
N LEU A 261 7.14 -5.32 -9.99
CA LEU A 261 5.70 -5.57 -10.11
C LEU A 261 5.11 -6.15 -8.80
N ALA A 262 5.81 -7.09 -8.15
CA ALA A 262 5.36 -7.68 -6.88
C ALA A 262 5.35 -6.67 -5.72
N MET A 263 6.38 -5.81 -5.62
CA MET A 263 6.44 -4.75 -4.61
C MET A 263 5.37 -3.68 -4.85
N ALA A 264 5.19 -3.23 -6.10
CA ALA A 264 4.15 -2.28 -6.45
C ALA A 264 2.75 -2.82 -6.11
N LYS A 265 2.50 -4.12 -6.32
CA LYS A 265 1.25 -4.78 -5.95
C LYS A 265 1.05 -4.80 -4.42
N ASN A 266 2.10 -5.10 -3.65
CA ASN A 266 2.05 -5.14 -2.19
C ASN A 266 1.82 -3.76 -1.58
N ASP A 267 2.47 -2.73 -2.11
CA ASP A 267 2.28 -1.34 -1.68
C ASP A 267 0.87 -0.83 -1.99
N GLU A 268 0.31 -1.21 -3.14
CA GLU A 268 -1.07 -0.89 -3.48
C GLU A 268 -2.08 -1.61 -2.57
N GLU A 269 -1.87 -2.89 -2.28
CA GLU A 269 -2.68 -3.65 -1.30
C GLU A 269 -2.61 -3.01 0.10
N ARG A 270 -1.44 -2.53 0.52
CA ARG A 270 -1.25 -1.84 1.80
C ARG A 270 -1.96 -0.48 1.82
N ARG A 271 -1.87 0.31 0.75
CA ARG A 271 -2.60 1.58 0.61
C ARG A 271 -4.11 1.37 0.70
N LEU A 272 -4.62 0.36 -0.01
CA LEU A 272 -6.04 0.01 0.03
C LEU A 272 -6.49 -0.44 1.43
N MET A 273 -5.68 -1.21 2.14
CA MET A 273 -5.99 -1.62 3.52
C MET A 273 -6.02 -0.42 4.49
N ILE A 274 -5.04 0.50 4.40
CA ILE A 274 -5.00 1.72 5.22
C ILE A 274 -6.23 2.58 4.92
N ALA A 275 -6.52 2.84 3.64
CA ALA A 275 -7.68 3.61 3.23
C ALA A 275 -9.00 3.00 3.73
N LYS A 276 -9.14 1.66 3.67
CA LYS A 276 -10.30 0.94 4.20
C LYS A 276 -10.42 1.08 5.72
N THR A 277 -9.29 1.02 6.43
CA THR A 277 -9.26 1.15 7.89
C THR A 277 -9.59 2.58 8.34
N GLU A 278 -9.09 3.58 7.63
CA GLU A 278 -9.42 5.00 7.89
C GLU A 278 -10.88 5.30 7.58
N ALA A 279 -11.41 4.79 6.47
CA ALA A 279 -12.82 4.92 6.13
C ALA A 279 -13.74 4.29 7.19
N GLU A 280 -13.35 3.13 7.73
CA GLU A 280 -14.12 2.47 8.79
C GLU A 280 -14.03 3.23 10.13
N LYS A 281 -12.87 3.78 10.48
CA LYS A 281 -12.73 4.63 11.67
C LYS A 281 -13.59 5.90 11.57
N GLU A 282 -13.63 6.51 10.40
CA GLU A 282 -14.46 7.69 10.14
C GLU A 282 -15.95 7.35 10.18
N ARG A 283 -16.35 6.18 9.66
CA ARG A 283 -17.72 5.66 9.78
C ARG A 283 -18.13 5.51 11.25
N ILE A 284 -17.30 4.85 12.06
CA ILE A 284 -17.53 4.64 13.49
C ILE A 284 -17.61 5.99 14.24
N ARG A 285 -16.76 6.95 13.90
CA ARG A 285 -16.75 8.28 14.52
C ARG A 285 -18.06 9.04 14.26
N ARG A 286 -18.53 9.04 13.01
CA ARG A 286 -19.80 9.66 12.63
C ARG A 286 -20.99 8.98 13.30
N GLU A 287 -20.95 7.64 13.39
CA GLU A 287 -21.98 6.85 14.06
C GLU A 287 -22.04 7.16 15.57
N ALA A 288 -20.89 7.32 16.23
CA ALA A 288 -20.81 7.71 17.64
C ALA A 288 -21.27 9.16 17.90
N GLU A 289 -20.95 10.09 17.00
CA GLU A 289 -21.41 11.49 17.07
C GLU A 289 -22.94 11.59 16.91
N LEU A 290 -23.49 10.81 15.97
CA LEU A 290 -24.95 10.69 15.79
C LEU A 290 -25.62 10.04 17.00
N GLU A 291 -25.01 9.02 17.61
CA GLU A 291 -25.56 8.39 18.82
C GLU A 291 -25.54 9.34 20.03
N ARG A 292 -24.51 10.19 20.14
CA ARG A 292 -24.46 11.26 21.16
C ARG A 292 -25.57 12.28 20.96
N LEU A 293 -25.92 12.62 19.72
CA LEU A 293 -27.04 13.52 19.40
C LEU A 293 -28.43 12.86 19.61
N ARG A 294 -28.50 11.52 19.61
CA ARG A 294 -29.72 10.73 19.85
C ARG A 294 -30.04 10.50 21.33
N GLY A 295 -29.13 10.83 22.25
CA GLY A 295 -29.39 10.86 23.69
C GLY A 295 -30.50 11.87 24.03
N SER A 296 -31.44 11.47 24.88
CA SER A 296 -32.59 12.25 25.39
C SER A 296 -32.36 13.77 25.41
N ARG A 297 -33.27 14.54 24.76
CA ARG A 297 -33.29 16.00 24.83
C ARG A 297 -33.11 16.45 26.28
N SER A 298 -32.26 17.45 26.49
CA SER A 298 -32.15 18.07 27.81
C SER A 298 -33.48 18.71 28.20
N LEU A 299 -33.74 18.88 29.51
CA LEU A 299 -34.93 19.60 29.98
C LEU A 299 -35.04 20.99 29.35
N VAL A 300 -33.90 21.65 29.12
CA VAL A 300 -33.80 22.95 28.46
C VAL A 300 -34.30 22.88 27.01
N ASP A 301 -33.96 21.82 26.27
CA ASP A 301 -34.42 21.66 24.89
C ASP A 301 -35.92 21.36 24.82
N ILE A 302 -36.45 20.63 25.81
CA ILE A 302 -37.90 20.37 25.93
C ILE A 302 -38.65 21.68 26.16
N GLU A 303 -38.17 22.55 27.06
CA GLU A 303 -38.78 23.86 27.31
C GLU A 303 -38.71 24.79 26.10
N LYS A 304 -37.58 24.81 25.40
CA LYS A 304 -37.42 25.59 24.16
C LYS A 304 -38.41 25.13 23.08
N VAL A 305 -38.55 23.82 22.86
CA VAL A 305 -39.50 23.29 21.88
C VAL A 305 -40.92 23.72 22.25
N LYS A 306 -41.33 23.57 23.51
CA LYS A 306 -42.64 24.03 23.99
C LYS A 306 -42.83 25.53 23.74
N SER A 307 -41.86 26.35 24.11
CA SER A 307 -41.91 27.80 23.93
C SER A 307 -42.05 28.19 22.46
N TYR A 308 -41.22 27.62 21.57
CA TYR A 308 -41.29 27.93 20.15
C TYR A 308 -42.56 27.38 19.50
N THR A 309 -43.07 26.22 19.91
CA THR A 309 -44.36 25.71 19.44
C THR A 309 -45.51 26.62 19.86
N SER A 310 -45.51 27.14 21.09
CA SER A 310 -46.49 28.14 21.54
C SER A 310 -46.41 29.41 20.69
N SER A 311 -45.22 29.98 20.51
CA SER A 311 -44.99 31.17 19.69
C SER A 311 -45.36 30.95 18.22
N LEU A 312 -45.13 29.76 17.68
CA LEU A 312 -45.54 29.35 16.34
C LEU A 312 -47.07 29.33 16.19
N ASN A 313 -47.82 29.04 17.26
CA ASN A 313 -49.28 28.93 17.21
C ASN A 313 -50.00 30.25 17.48
N SER A 314 -49.49 31.09 18.38
CA SER A 314 -50.20 32.29 18.86
C SER A 314 -49.49 33.62 18.54
N GLY A 315 -48.26 33.61 18.01
CA GLY A 315 -47.50 34.82 17.72
C GLY A 315 -48.01 35.58 16.49
N GLY A 316 -47.54 36.83 16.33
CA GLY A 316 -47.63 37.57 15.06
C GLY A 316 -46.83 36.88 13.94
N TRP A 317 -47.06 37.25 12.69
CA TRP A 317 -46.45 36.56 11.53
C TRP A 317 -44.90 36.48 11.63
N GLU A 318 -44.23 37.55 12.07
CA GLU A 318 -42.77 37.55 12.29
C GLU A 318 -42.35 36.55 13.38
N THR A 319 -43.06 36.54 14.50
CA THR A 319 -42.81 35.63 15.63
C THR A 319 -43.02 34.17 15.22
N ARG A 320 -44.05 33.89 14.42
CA ARG A 320 -44.31 32.54 13.90
C ARG A 320 -43.23 32.11 12.93
N ARG A 321 -42.80 33.00 12.02
CA ARG A 321 -41.72 32.74 11.06
C ARG A 321 -40.41 32.42 11.78
N GLU A 322 -40.06 33.21 12.78
CA GLU A 322 -38.83 32.98 13.55
C GLU A 322 -38.92 31.69 14.37
N SER A 323 -40.06 31.43 14.99
CA SER A 323 -40.29 30.16 15.71
C SER A 323 -40.18 28.94 14.80
N ALA A 324 -40.65 29.04 13.55
CA ALA A 324 -40.49 27.98 12.55
C ALA A 324 -39.02 27.75 12.18
N ASN A 325 -38.21 28.80 12.04
CA ASN A 325 -36.77 28.68 11.80
C ASN A 325 -36.05 28.02 12.98
N GLN A 326 -36.35 28.44 14.20
CA GLN A 326 -35.75 27.88 15.40
C GLN A 326 -36.10 26.38 15.56
N LEU A 327 -37.40 26.04 15.43
CA LEU A 327 -37.86 24.66 15.43
C LEU A 327 -37.23 23.83 14.29
N GLY A 328 -37.05 24.41 13.11
CA GLY A 328 -36.43 23.78 11.94
C GLY A 328 -35.05 23.18 12.21
N ASN A 329 -34.32 23.72 13.19
CA ASN A 329 -32.99 23.26 13.59
C ASN A 329 -33.00 22.23 14.75
N MET A 330 -34.16 21.89 15.33
CA MET A 330 -34.27 21.03 16.51
C MET A 330 -34.73 19.59 16.20
N VAL A 331 -33.99 18.58 16.66
CA VAL A 331 -34.33 17.15 16.42
C VAL A 331 -35.53 16.71 17.25
N GLY A 332 -36.52 16.04 16.64
CA GLY A 332 -37.56 15.24 17.31
C GLY A 332 -38.91 15.23 16.58
N SER A 333 -39.68 14.16 16.80
CA SER A 333 -40.93 13.89 16.07
C SER A 333 -41.98 14.97 16.32
N ASP A 334 -42.13 15.41 17.57
CA ASP A 334 -42.99 16.48 18.03
C ASP A 334 -42.75 17.81 17.31
N VAL A 335 -41.50 18.14 16.99
CA VAL A 335 -41.14 19.34 16.22
C VAL A 335 -41.62 19.22 14.77
N THR A 336 -41.37 18.06 14.15
CA THR A 336 -41.84 17.79 12.78
C THR A 336 -43.37 17.85 12.72
N LEU A 337 -44.06 17.28 13.71
CA LEU A 337 -45.52 17.34 13.81
C LEU A 337 -46.02 18.77 14.05
N ALA A 338 -45.37 19.55 14.91
CA ALA A 338 -45.75 20.94 15.17
C ALA A 338 -45.62 21.82 13.92
N LEU A 339 -44.51 21.70 13.19
CA LEU A 339 -44.30 22.40 11.91
C LEU A 339 -45.35 21.99 10.88
N LEU A 340 -45.63 20.68 10.78
CA LEU A 340 -46.60 20.14 9.85
C LEU A 340 -48.01 20.63 10.17
N SER A 341 -48.46 20.51 11.42
CA SER A 341 -49.76 21.00 11.88
C SER A 341 -49.92 22.49 11.62
N ARG A 342 -48.87 23.30 11.83
CA ARG A 342 -48.93 24.74 11.55
C ARG A 342 -49.08 25.02 10.06
N LEU A 343 -48.33 24.33 9.19
CA LEU A 343 -48.47 24.47 7.73
C LEU A 343 -49.92 24.21 7.27
N MET A 344 -50.68 23.37 7.99
CA MET A 344 -52.06 23.04 7.63
C MET A 344 -53.04 24.21 7.87
N ILE A 345 -52.68 25.21 8.66
CA ILE A 345 -53.56 26.35 8.98
C ILE A 345 -52.91 27.71 8.72
N GLU A 346 -51.64 27.74 8.31
CA GLU A 346 -50.94 28.99 8.04
C GLU A 346 -51.48 29.68 6.79
N SER A 347 -51.70 30.98 6.91
CA SER A 347 -52.15 31.86 5.83
C SER A 347 -51.06 32.81 5.35
N ASP A 348 -50.02 33.01 6.16
CA ASP A 348 -48.90 33.90 5.84
C ASP A 348 -47.84 33.18 5.00
N SER A 349 -47.51 33.74 3.83
CA SER A 349 -46.58 33.12 2.88
C SER A 349 -45.15 33.02 3.42
N ASP A 350 -44.70 33.96 4.23
CA ASP A 350 -43.34 33.95 4.79
C ASP A 350 -43.19 32.86 5.86
N VAL A 351 -44.21 32.70 6.70
CA VAL A 351 -44.24 31.61 7.68
C VAL A 351 -44.32 30.26 6.98
N MET A 352 -45.14 30.13 5.93
CA MET A 352 -45.20 28.92 5.12
C MET A 352 -43.84 28.57 4.51
N ASN A 353 -43.15 29.55 3.92
CA ASN A 353 -41.83 29.36 3.32
C ASN A 353 -40.78 28.93 4.36
N ALA A 354 -40.81 29.51 5.56
CA ALA A 354 -39.93 29.11 6.65
C ALA A 354 -40.15 27.65 7.06
N ILE A 355 -41.41 27.23 7.24
CA ILE A 355 -41.74 25.84 7.58
C ILE A 355 -41.29 24.88 6.46
N MET A 356 -41.56 25.25 5.21
CA MET A 356 -41.30 24.43 4.03
C MET A 356 -39.81 24.20 3.75
N ARG A 357 -38.93 25.07 4.26
CA ARG A 357 -37.49 24.88 4.18
C ARG A 357 -37.02 23.61 4.89
N TYR A 358 -37.67 23.22 5.98
CA TYR A 358 -37.20 22.15 6.86
C TYR A 358 -37.94 20.82 6.71
N LEU A 359 -39.23 20.85 6.36
CA LEU A 359 -40.07 19.65 6.28
C LEU A 359 -39.56 18.57 5.30
N PRO A 360 -39.05 18.88 4.08
CA PRO A 360 -38.60 17.86 3.14
C PRO A 360 -37.50 16.94 3.71
N ALA A 361 -36.59 17.50 4.52
CA ALA A 361 -35.50 16.74 5.14
C ALA A 361 -35.93 15.95 6.39
N ARG A 362 -37.14 16.21 6.92
CA ARG A 362 -37.60 15.70 8.22
C ARG A 362 -38.63 14.58 8.10
N ILE A 363 -39.52 14.68 7.13
CA ILE A 363 -40.75 13.87 7.04
C ILE A 363 -40.50 12.35 6.93
N ASP A 364 -39.37 11.95 6.36
CA ASP A 364 -38.99 10.53 6.22
C ASP A 364 -37.59 10.19 6.77
N SER A 365 -37.03 11.08 7.59
CA SER A 365 -35.64 10.94 8.02
C SER A 365 -35.55 10.39 9.45
N PRO A 366 -34.95 9.20 9.65
CA PRO A 366 -34.68 8.65 10.97
C PRO A 366 -33.86 9.59 11.86
N SER A 367 -33.08 10.49 11.25
CA SER A 367 -32.22 11.45 11.94
C SER A 367 -33.00 12.54 12.71
N TYR A 368 -34.29 12.72 12.42
CA TYR A 368 -35.15 13.70 13.10
C TYR A 368 -36.13 13.08 14.09
N ILE A 369 -36.00 11.78 14.37
CA ILE A 369 -36.86 11.05 15.30
C ILE A 369 -36.10 10.76 16.59
N MET A 370 -36.74 10.97 17.74
CA MET A 370 -36.14 10.62 19.04
C MET A 370 -36.15 9.09 19.23
N LYS A 371 -35.16 8.54 19.96
CA LYS A 371 -35.00 7.08 20.18
C LYS A 371 -36.23 6.37 20.77
N ILE A 372 -37.10 7.12 21.45
CA ILE A 372 -38.36 6.64 22.05
C ILE A 372 -39.52 6.53 21.06
N ASP A 373 -39.40 7.12 19.88
CA ASP A 373 -40.44 7.16 18.87
C ASP A 373 -40.16 6.13 17.77
N SER A 374 -41.15 5.30 17.45
CA SER A 374 -41.06 4.39 16.30
C SER A 374 -41.12 5.19 14.99
N HIS A 375 -40.15 4.98 14.10
CA HIS A 375 -40.13 5.58 12.76
C HIS A 375 -41.40 5.24 11.96
N ALA A 376 -41.96 4.05 12.15
CA ALA A 376 -43.23 3.66 11.54
C ALA A 376 -44.41 4.48 12.10
N ASN A 377 -44.44 4.74 13.41
CA ASN A 377 -45.49 5.57 14.02
C ASN A 377 -45.39 7.02 13.56
N HIS A 378 -44.17 7.56 13.46
CA HIS A 378 -43.95 8.91 12.94
C HIS A 378 -44.45 9.05 11.50
N ARG A 379 -44.08 8.12 10.61
CA ARG A 379 -44.58 8.08 9.23
C ARG A 379 -46.10 8.03 9.17
N ALA A 380 -46.73 7.18 9.98
CA ALA A 380 -48.18 7.07 10.03
C ALA A 380 -48.86 8.39 10.46
N GLN A 381 -48.30 9.08 11.46
CA GLN A 381 -48.81 10.39 11.91
C GLN A 381 -48.63 11.47 10.84
N VAL A 382 -47.47 11.53 10.19
CA VAL A 382 -47.20 12.50 9.11
C VAL A 382 -48.14 12.28 7.93
N ILE A 383 -48.32 11.02 7.48
CA ILE A 383 -49.26 10.67 6.41
C ILE A 383 -50.69 11.05 6.81
N SER A 384 -51.10 10.79 8.05
CA SER A 384 -52.43 11.16 8.55
C SER A 384 -52.68 12.67 8.46
N ILE A 385 -51.73 13.49 8.91
CA ILE A 385 -51.83 14.95 8.84
C ILE A 385 -51.88 15.42 7.39
N LEU A 386 -50.95 14.97 6.54
CA LEU A 386 -50.91 15.34 5.12
C LEU A 386 -52.19 14.93 4.37
N SER A 387 -52.73 13.74 4.68
CA SER A 387 -53.99 13.25 4.12
C SER A 387 -55.14 14.19 4.42
N SER A 388 -55.26 14.66 5.67
CA SER A 388 -56.34 15.58 6.07
C SER A 388 -56.29 16.91 5.33
N ALA A 389 -55.09 17.39 4.98
CA ALA A 389 -54.90 18.69 4.37
C ALA A 389 -54.83 18.69 2.85
N SER A 390 -54.64 17.52 2.23
CA SER A 390 -54.53 17.34 0.78
C SER A 390 -55.68 18.00 0.00
N ARG A 391 -56.88 18.09 0.58
CA ARG A 391 -58.06 18.67 -0.08
C ARG A 391 -58.40 20.09 0.35
N SER A 392 -57.53 20.75 1.13
CA SER A 392 -57.82 22.05 1.73
C SER A 392 -56.87 23.15 1.25
N GLY A 393 -57.36 24.40 1.23
CA GLY A 393 -56.59 25.58 0.85
C GLY A 393 -56.39 25.77 -0.65
N GLY A 394 -55.60 26.79 -1.02
CA GLY A 394 -55.29 27.15 -2.40
C GLY A 394 -54.41 26.11 -3.11
N TRP A 395 -54.33 26.22 -4.44
CA TRP A 395 -53.59 25.28 -5.29
C TRP A 395 -52.11 25.18 -4.92
N GLU A 396 -51.46 26.28 -4.50
CA GLU A 396 -50.05 26.29 -4.09
C GLU A 396 -49.78 25.41 -2.88
N LYS A 397 -50.66 25.48 -1.87
CA LYS A 397 -50.58 24.66 -0.66
C LYS A 397 -50.79 23.19 -1.00
N ARG A 398 -51.81 22.89 -1.80
CA ARG A 398 -52.10 21.54 -2.29
C ARG A 398 -50.93 20.95 -3.07
N ARG A 399 -50.37 21.71 -4.02
CA ARG A 399 -49.16 21.33 -4.78
C ARG A 399 -47.98 21.02 -3.87
N THR A 400 -47.82 21.80 -2.81
CA THR A 400 -46.74 21.65 -1.83
C THR A 400 -46.91 20.39 -0.97
N ILE A 401 -48.13 20.13 -0.49
CA ILE A 401 -48.46 18.91 0.25
C ILE A 401 -48.19 17.68 -0.63
N ALA A 402 -48.54 17.71 -1.92
CA ALA A 402 -48.23 16.61 -2.84
C ALA A 402 -46.73 16.28 -2.89
N ARG A 403 -45.88 17.31 -2.99
CA ARG A 403 -44.41 17.14 -2.97
C ARG A 403 -43.89 16.58 -1.64
N LEU A 404 -44.46 17.00 -0.51
CA LEU A 404 -44.07 16.46 0.80
C LEU A 404 -44.42 14.97 0.93
N VAL A 405 -45.60 14.57 0.44
CA VAL A 405 -45.99 13.15 0.40
C VAL A 405 -45.03 12.34 -0.49
N GLY A 406 -44.55 12.92 -1.60
CA GLY A 406 -43.55 12.32 -2.48
C GLY A 406 -42.22 11.96 -1.82
N ASN A 407 -41.90 12.59 -0.68
CA ASN A 407 -40.67 12.30 0.07
C ASN A 407 -40.83 11.11 1.03
N ILE A 408 -42.00 10.47 1.09
CA ILE A 408 -42.27 9.31 1.96
C ILE A 408 -42.36 8.06 1.08
N PRO A 409 -41.28 7.27 0.94
CA PRO A 409 -41.21 6.11 0.05
C PRO A 409 -41.97 4.92 0.68
N THR A 410 -43.30 5.02 0.72
CA THR A 410 -44.19 4.01 1.28
C THR A 410 -45.38 3.76 0.37
N ILE A 411 -45.95 2.56 0.45
CA ILE A 411 -47.15 2.19 -0.32
C ILE A 411 -48.35 3.05 0.10
N GLU A 412 -48.42 3.43 1.39
CA GLU A 412 -49.47 4.28 1.95
C GLU A 412 -49.45 5.69 1.34
N ALA A 413 -48.26 6.31 1.24
CA ALA A 413 -48.10 7.61 0.59
C ALA A 413 -48.46 7.56 -0.90
N TYR A 414 -48.08 6.48 -1.59
CA TYR A 414 -48.47 6.26 -2.99
C TYR A 414 -50.00 6.15 -3.15
N ARG A 415 -50.67 5.37 -2.30
CA ARG A 415 -52.13 5.23 -2.30
C ARG A 415 -52.84 6.55 -2.02
N LEU A 416 -52.33 7.36 -1.11
CA LEU A 416 -52.84 8.69 -0.83
C LEU A 416 -52.80 9.59 -2.08
N LEU A 417 -51.64 9.65 -2.74
CA LEU A 417 -51.48 10.44 -3.98
C LEU A 417 -52.38 9.93 -5.10
N SER A 418 -52.49 8.61 -5.28
CA SER A 418 -53.36 8.00 -6.29
C SER A 418 -54.83 8.35 -6.07
N SER A 419 -55.33 8.28 -4.83
CA SER A 419 -56.70 8.68 -4.48
C SER A 419 -56.92 10.18 -4.70
N TRP A 420 -55.95 11.01 -4.37
CA TRP A 420 -56.04 12.46 -4.56
C TRP A 420 -56.07 12.84 -6.04
N LEU A 421 -55.25 12.20 -6.88
CA LEU A 421 -55.18 12.47 -8.31
C LEU A 421 -56.55 12.39 -9.02
N GLN A 422 -57.40 11.47 -8.59
CA GLN A 422 -58.75 11.26 -9.15
C GLN A 422 -59.69 12.44 -8.90
N GLY A 423 -59.50 13.17 -7.80
CA GLY A 423 -60.38 14.27 -7.38
C GLY A 423 -59.78 15.68 -7.56
N GLU A 424 -58.52 15.79 -7.95
CA GLU A 424 -57.88 17.10 -8.16
C GLU A 424 -58.33 17.72 -9.49
N SER A 425 -58.63 19.01 -9.50
CA SER A 425 -59.02 19.74 -10.72
C SER A 425 -57.89 20.59 -11.27
N ASP A 426 -56.98 21.04 -10.40
CA ASP A 426 -55.87 21.93 -10.75
C ASP A 426 -54.73 21.18 -11.46
N SER A 427 -54.31 21.68 -12.62
CA SER A 427 -53.27 21.04 -13.42
C SER A 427 -51.89 21.05 -12.76
N ASP A 428 -51.54 22.09 -12.02
CA ASP A 428 -50.23 22.19 -11.36
C ASP A 428 -50.14 21.24 -10.17
N VAL A 429 -51.25 21.08 -9.44
CA VAL A 429 -51.34 20.08 -8.36
C VAL A 429 -51.27 18.67 -8.95
N LYS A 430 -51.99 18.36 -10.03
CA LYS A 430 -51.92 17.05 -10.72
C LYS A 430 -50.48 16.70 -11.13
N ASN A 431 -49.78 17.63 -11.75
CA ASN A 431 -48.40 17.43 -12.18
C ASN A 431 -47.47 17.13 -10.98
N ALA A 432 -47.66 17.83 -9.86
CA ALA A 432 -46.90 17.56 -8.64
C ALA A 432 -47.22 16.19 -8.03
N ILE A 433 -48.50 15.77 -8.06
CA ILE A 433 -48.91 14.43 -7.60
C ILE A 433 -48.22 13.34 -8.44
N VAL A 434 -48.28 13.44 -9.78
CA VAL A 434 -47.66 12.45 -10.68
C VAL A 434 -46.15 12.37 -10.48
N ALA A 435 -45.46 13.53 -10.40
CA ALA A 435 -44.03 13.57 -10.14
C ALA A 435 -43.67 12.91 -8.79
N SER A 436 -44.48 13.16 -7.77
CA SER A 436 -44.30 12.59 -6.43
C SER A 436 -44.52 11.07 -6.41
N MET A 437 -45.51 10.57 -7.15
CA MET A 437 -45.73 9.13 -7.34
C MET A 437 -44.53 8.46 -8.03
N GLY A 438 -43.97 9.08 -9.08
CA GLY A 438 -42.77 8.56 -9.76
C GLY A 438 -41.51 8.53 -8.86
N ALA A 439 -41.37 9.52 -7.98
CA ALA A 439 -40.30 9.53 -6.97
C ALA A 439 -40.44 8.37 -5.97
N ILE A 440 -41.66 8.11 -5.47
CA ILE A 440 -41.94 6.99 -4.56
C ILE A 440 -41.67 5.65 -5.27
N GLU A 441 -42.14 5.46 -6.51
CA GLU A 441 -41.89 4.23 -7.28
C GLU A 441 -40.41 3.96 -7.48
N SER A 442 -39.63 5.01 -7.75
CA SER A 442 -38.19 4.88 -7.95
C SER A 442 -37.46 4.51 -6.65
N ALA A 443 -37.95 4.96 -5.50
CA ALA A 443 -37.38 4.66 -4.20
C ALA A 443 -37.79 3.28 -3.64
N LEU A 444 -38.90 2.71 -4.12
CA LEU A 444 -39.40 1.39 -3.70
C LEU A 444 -38.83 0.22 -4.54
N LYS A 445 -38.23 0.50 -5.70
CA LYS A 445 -37.50 -0.46 -6.53
C LYS A 445 -36.08 -0.65 -6.02
#